data_AF-A0A517QJF4-F1
#
_entry.id   AF-A0A517QJF4-F1
#
_cell.length_a   1.000
_cell.length_b   1.000
_cell.length_c   1.000
_cell.angle_alpha   90.00
_cell.angle_beta   90.00
_cell.angle_gamma   90.00
#
_symmetry.space_group_name_H-M   'P 1'
#
loop_
_entity.id
_entity.type
_entity.pdbx_description
1 polymer ?
#
loop_
_entity_poly.entity_id
_entity_poly.type
_entity_poly.pdbx_seq_one_letter_code
_entity_poly.pdbx_strand_id
1 'polypeptide(L)'
;MPSLQSAQDIFERQFLEMRCELLNLAAALDRIHRADGAGDVQNDSRMKQLADAIQIVASEGDDRAERLQLLFSDDYVEGWNQS
;
A
#
# COMPACT_ATOMS: atom_id res chain seq x y z
N MET A 1 10.73 12.59 22.39
CA MET A 1 11.89 13.45 22.07
C MET A 1 11.58 14.15 20.75
N PRO A 2 11.80 15.47 20.61
CA PRO A 2 11.56 16.13 19.33
C PRO A 2 12.51 15.53 18.27
N SER A 3 11.98 15.24 17.08
CA SER A 3 12.81 14.81 15.96
C SER A 3 13.80 15.91 15.61
N LEU A 4 15.07 15.55 15.40
CA LEU A 4 16.12 16.51 15.00
C LEU A 4 15.93 17.02 13.56
N GLN A 5 15.04 16.40 12.79
CA GLN A 5 14.76 16.73 11.39
C GLN A 5 13.42 17.46 11.29
N SER A 6 13.39 18.52 10.48
CA SER A 6 12.16 19.21 10.12
C SER A 6 11.34 18.39 9.14
N ALA A 7 10.04 18.68 9.05
CA ALA A 7 9.18 18.06 8.03
C ALA A 7 9.71 18.30 6.61
N GLN A 8 10.28 19.48 6.35
CA GLN A 8 10.90 19.81 5.06
C GLN A 8 12.10 18.92 4.75
N ASP A 9 12.98 18.69 5.73
CA ASP A 9 14.15 17.80 5.56
C ASP A 9 13.74 16.37 5.23
N ILE A 10 12.67 15.87 5.87
CA ILE A 10 12.13 14.54 5.60
C ILE A 10 11.51 14.50 4.20
N PHE A 11 10.69 15.50 3.85
CA PHE A 11 10.04 15.58 2.55
C PHE A 11 11.05 15.58 1.40
N GLU A 12 12.08 16.42 1.47
CA GLU A 12 13.12 16.49 0.42
C GLU A 12 13.86 15.17 0.22
N ARG A 13 14.18 14.47 1.31
CA ARG A 13 14.83 13.16 1.26
C ARG A 13 13.93 12.08 0.65
N GLN A 14 12.63 12.12 0.92
CA GLN A 14 11.69 11.07 0.54
C GLN A 14 11.01 11.32 -0.81
N PHE A 15 10.97 12.56 -1.30
CA PHE A 15 10.16 12.95 -2.45
C PHE A 15 10.45 12.13 -3.72
N LEU A 16 11.73 11.93 -4.05
CA LEU A 16 12.10 11.18 -5.26
C LEU A 16 11.78 9.69 -5.14
N GLU A 17 11.95 9.10 -3.96
CA GLU A 17 11.64 7.70 -3.69
C GLU A 17 10.13 7.44 -3.79
N MET A 18 9.32 8.24 -3.07
CA MET A 18 7.86 8.17 -3.15
C MET A 18 7.36 8.34 -4.60
N ARG A 19 7.96 9.25 -5.38
CA ARG A 19 7.58 9.43 -6.79
C ARG A 19 7.88 8.18 -7.63
N CYS A 20 9.03 7.55 -7.42
CA CYS A 20 9.40 6.32 -8.11
C CYS A 20 8.46 5.17 -7.74
N GLU A 21 8.11 5.02 -6.47
CA GLU A 21 7.16 4.00 -5.99
C GLU A 21 5.77 4.18 -6.62
N LEU A 22 5.25 5.42 -6.66
CA LEU A 22 3.99 5.73 -7.31
C LEU A 22 4.00 5.38 -8.80
N LEU A 23 5.07 5.73 -9.52
CA LEU A 23 5.23 5.39 -10.94
C LEU A 23 5.30 3.87 -11.16
N ASN A 24 6.03 3.16 -10.30
CA ASN A 24 6.16 1.71 -10.38
C ASN A 24 4.81 1.02 -10.16
N LEU A 25 4.05 1.44 -9.14
CA LEU A 25 2.71 0.92 -8.86
C LEU A 25 1.75 1.19 -10.02
N ALA A 26 1.71 2.43 -10.52
CA ALA A 26 0.86 2.79 -11.65
C ALA A 26 1.20 1.97 -12.90
N ALA A 27 2.49 1.83 -13.22
CA ALA A 27 2.95 1.03 -14.36
C ALA A 27 2.61 -0.47 -14.20
N ALA A 28 2.60 -1.01 -12.99
CA ALA A 28 2.19 -2.39 -12.74
C ALA A 28 0.68 -2.58 -12.99
N LEU A 29 -0.16 -1.70 -12.46
CA LEU A 29 -1.61 -1.70 -12.68
C LEU A 29 -1.96 -1.57 -14.17
N ASP A 30 -1.28 -0.67 -14.88
CA ASP A 30 -1.39 -0.48 -16.32
C ASP A 30 -1.07 -1.75 -17.12
N ARG A 31 -0.04 -2.50 -16.72
CA ARG A 31 0.33 -3.76 -17.38
C ARG A 31 -0.73 -4.84 -17.15
N ILE A 32 -1.29 -4.94 -15.95
CA ILE A 32 -2.40 -5.85 -15.64
C ILE A 32 -3.60 -5.51 -16.53
N HIS A 33 -3.97 -4.23 -16.61
CA HIS A 33 -5.12 -3.79 -17.39
C HIS A 33 -4.97 -4.06 -18.90
N ARG A 34 -3.74 -4.09 -19.42
CA ARG A 34 -3.45 -4.38 -20.84
C ARG A 34 -3.25 -5.87 -21.14
N ALA A 35 -3.17 -6.73 -20.14
CA ALA A 35 -2.92 -8.16 -20.34
C ALA A 35 -4.20 -8.92 -20.72
N ASP A 36 -4.04 -10.03 -21.43
CA ASP A 36 -5.14 -10.97 -21.66
C ASP A 36 -5.65 -11.51 -20.31
N GLY A 37 -6.98 -11.61 -20.15
CA GLY A 37 -7.60 -12.03 -18.88
C GLY A 37 -7.68 -10.95 -17.81
N ALA A 38 -7.44 -9.66 -18.15
CA ALA A 38 -7.58 -8.55 -17.19
C ALA A 38 -8.93 -8.53 -16.46
N GLY A 39 -10.02 -8.92 -17.14
CA GLY A 39 -11.36 -9.00 -16.54
C GLY A 39 -11.47 -10.03 -15.40
N ASP A 40 -10.69 -11.10 -15.44
CA ASP A 40 -10.67 -12.10 -14.36
C ASP A 40 -9.98 -11.55 -13.11
N VAL A 41 -8.88 -10.81 -13.32
CA VAL A 41 -8.11 -10.15 -12.25
C VAL A 41 -8.91 -9.00 -11.62
N GLN A 42 -9.76 -8.31 -12.37
CA GLN A 42 -10.61 -7.25 -11.83
C GLN A 42 -11.58 -7.74 -10.74
N ASN A 43 -11.97 -9.02 -10.79
CA ASN A 43 -12.85 -9.62 -9.79
C ASN A 43 -12.09 -10.27 -8.63
N ASP A 44 -10.75 -10.28 -8.67
CA ASP A 44 -9.91 -10.81 -7.59
C ASP A 44 -9.99 -9.90 -6.35
N SER A 45 -10.24 -10.48 -5.18
CA SER A 45 -10.34 -9.74 -3.92
C SER A 45 -9.05 -8.97 -3.58
N ARG A 46 -7.89 -9.45 -4.05
CA ARG A 46 -6.61 -8.77 -3.86
C ARG A 46 -6.52 -7.47 -4.65
N MET A 47 -7.21 -7.37 -5.80
CA MET A 47 -7.28 -6.10 -6.52
C MET A 47 -8.07 -5.05 -5.75
N LYS A 48 -9.13 -5.47 -5.04
CA LYS A 48 -9.85 -4.60 -4.11
C LYS A 48 -8.95 -4.17 -2.95
N GLN A 49 -8.21 -5.10 -2.33
CA GLN A 49 -7.26 -4.77 -1.26
C GLN A 49 -6.19 -3.75 -1.71
N LEU A 50 -5.66 -3.88 -2.94
CA LEU A 50 -4.73 -2.88 -3.50
C LEU A 50 -5.38 -1.50 -3.68
N ALA A 51 -6.64 -1.44 -4.11
CA ALA A 51 -7.36 -0.18 -4.21
C ALA A 51 -7.58 0.47 -2.82
N ASP A 52 -7.97 -0.31 -1.82
CA ASP A 52 -8.14 0.14 -0.44
C ASP A 52 -6.80 0.61 0.16
N ALA A 53 -5.70 -0.09 -0.15
CA ALA A 53 -4.34 0.29 0.27
C ALA A 53 -3.93 1.67 -0.28
N ILE A 54 -4.24 1.95 -1.56
CA ILE A 54 -3.97 3.26 -2.16
C ILE A 54 -4.75 4.37 -1.44
N GLN A 55 -6.00 4.10 -1.05
CA GLN A 55 -6.79 5.06 -0.27
C GLN A 55 -6.20 5.31 1.12
N ILE A 56 -5.67 4.28 1.79
CA ILE A 56 -4.95 4.45 3.06
C ILE A 56 -3.73 5.36 2.86
N VAL A 57 -2.91 5.10 1.83
CA VAL A 57 -1.71 5.91 1.54
C VAL A 57 -2.08 7.38 1.27
N ALA A 58 -3.19 7.63 0.58
CA ALA A 58 -3.66 8.98 0.27
C ALA A 58 -4.34 9.71 1.45
N SER A 59 -4.60 9.02 2.56
CA SER A 59 -5.32 9.59 3.71
C SER A 59 -4.41 10.34 4.68
N GLU A 60 -5.01 11.22 5.48
CA GLU A 60 -4.33 11.98 6.54
C GLU A 60 -3.88 11.07 7.71
N GLY A 61 -3.05 11.59 8.62
CA GLY A 61 -2.56 10.90 9.81
C GLY A 61 -1.06 10.55 9.76
N ASP A 62 -0.58 9.80 10.75
CA ASP A 62 0.80 9.30 10.85
C ASP A 62 0.86 7.75 11.01
N ASP A 63 -0.29 7.08 10.90
CA ASP A 63 -0.51 5.64 11.13
C ASP A 63 -0.73 4.83 9.83
N ARG A 64 -0.47 5.41 8.65
CA ARG A 64 -0.70 4.76 7.34
C ARG A 64 -0.06 3.38 7.22
N ALA A 65 1.16 3.22 7.72
CA ALA A 65 1.88 1.95 7.66
C ALA A 65 1.19 0.85 8.50
N GLU A 66 0.72 1.20 9.70
CA GLU A 66 -0.03 0.27 10.57
C GLU A 66 -1.36 -0.13 9.91
N ARG A 67 -2.08 0.84 9.35
CA ARG A 67 -3.34 0.58 8.64
C ARG A 67 -3.14 -0.30 7.41
N LEU A 68 -2.05 -0.12 6.66
CA LEU A 68 -1.68 -1.02 5.57
C LEU A 68 -1.36 -2.43 6.10
N GLN A 69 -0.61 -2.55 7.18
CA GLN A 69 -0.30 -3.84 7.77
C GLN A 69 -1.57 -4.59 8.20
N LEU A 70 -2.52 -3.90 8.83
CA LEU A 70 -3.80 -4.47 9.21
C LEU A 70 -4.65 -4.90 8.01
N LEU A 71 -4.68 -4.10 6.93
CA LEU A 71 -5.40 -4.45 5.70
C LEU A 71 -4.92 -5.76 5.06
N PHE A 72 -3.62 -6.06 5.18
CA PHE A 72 -2.99 -7.26 4.64
C PHE A 72 -2.75 -8.36 5.67
N SER A 73 -3.21 -8.18 6.91
CA SER A 73 -3.13 -9.24 7.93
C SER A 73 -4.24 -10.26 7.70
N ASP A 74 -3.93 -11.54 7.93
CA ASP A 74 -4.95 -12.58 7.97
C ASP A 74 -5.86 -12.39 9.19
N ASP A 75 -7.11 -12.84 9.07
CA ASP A 75 -8.01 -12.93 10.21
C ASP A 75 -7.39 -13.83 11.28
N TYR A 76 -7.49 -13.40 12.55
CA TYR A 76 -7.04 -14.22 13.66
C TYR A 76 -7.84 -15.54 13.69
N VAL A 77 -7.15 -16.66 13.55
CA VAL A 77 -7.71 -17.99 13.73
C VAL A 77 -7.39 -18.49 15.14
N GLU A 78 -8.41 -18.70 15.96
CA GLU A 78 -8.25 -19.27 17.29
C GLU A 78 -7.57 -20.65 17.20
N GLY A 79 -6.51 -20.86 17.99
CA GLY A 79 -5.73 -22.11 17.99
C GLY A 79 -4.64 -22.22 16.91
N TRP A 80 -4.30 -21.13 16.20
CA TRP A 80 -3.26 -21.12 15.15
C TRP A 80 -1.88 -21.66 15.59
N ASN A 81 -1.59 -21.66 16.89
CA ASN A 81 -0.30 -22.06 17.47
C ASN A 81 -0.29 -23.47 18.10
N GLN A 82 -1.33 -24.28 17.88
CA GLN A 82 -1.48 -25.61 18.48
C GLN A 82 -1.05 -26.77 17.56
N SER A 83 -0.26 -26.49 16.52
CA SER A 83 0.21 -27.48 15.53
C SER A 83 1.67 -27.89 15.76
#